data_AF-A0A7C7S135-F1
#
_entry.id   AF-A0A7C7S135-F1
#
_cell.length_a   1.000
_cell.length_b   1.000
_cell.length_c   1.000
_cell.angle_alpha   90.00
_cell.angle_beta   90.00
_cell.angle_gamma   90.00
#
_symmetry.space_group_name_H-M   'P 1'
#
loop_
_entity.id
_entity.type
_entity.pdbx_description
1 polymer ?
#
loop_
_entity_poly.entity_id
_entity_poly.type
_entity_poly.pdbx_seq_one_letter_code
_entity_poly.pdbx_strand_id
1 'polypeptide(L)'
;MVNSSTIQVCQECGGPVITLPTMIDYLGEEIFLFDPVICESCLHKLCENYSTHCANCGGCIPPFSQVGVLKGDAKKKQIIHMTTTCTTAGSAFYGYWGKGKLRDFIQVEACS
;
A
#
# COMPACT_ATOMS: atom_id res chain seq x y z
N MET A 1 -1.38 36.78 -1.98
CA MET A 1 -0.24 36.21 -1.21
C MET A 1 0.25 35.02 -1.99
N VAL A 2 1.48 35.06 -2.52
CA VAL A 2 2.05 33.94 -3.27
C VAL A 2 2.42 32.87 -2.25
N ASN A 3 1.65 31.79 -2.19
CA ASN A 3 1.97 30.64 -1.35
C ASN A 3 3.32 30.08 -1.81
N SER A 4 4.32 30.09 -0.93
CA SER A 4 5.58 29.39 -1.18
C SER A 4 5.30 27.89 -1.30
N SER A 5 5.12 27.42 -2.54
CA SER A 5 5.09 26.00 -2.84
C SER A 5 6.46 25.42 -2.48
N THR A 6 6.58 24.83 -1.30
CA THR A 6 7.77 24.04 -0.95
C THR A 6 7.85 22.89 -1.94
N ILE A 7 8.78 22.99 -2.89
CA ILE A 7 9.08 21.89 -3.83
C ILE A 7 9.53 20.72 -2.97
N GLN A 8 8.71 19.67 -2.92
CA GLN A 8 9.12 18.45 -2.27
C GLN A 8 9.92 17.59 -3.24
N VAL A 9 10.68 16.65 -2.70
CA VAL A 9 11.60 15.83 -3.48
C VAL A 9 11.16 14.37 -3.37
N CYS A 10 11.10 13.71 -4.53
CA CYS A 10 10.78 12.29 -4.64
C CYS A 10 11.84 11.47 -3.88
N GLN A 11 11.40 10.66 -2.93
CA GLN A 11 12.31 9.85 -2.11
C GLN A 11 12.93 8.67 -2.87
N GLU A 12 12.42 8.31 -4.07
CA GLU A 12 13.03 7.27 -4.91
C GLU A 12 14.11 7.82 -5.87
N CYS A 13 13.84 8.94 -6.56
CA CYS A 13 14.72 9.43 -7.63
C CYS A 13 15.35 10.81 -7.39
N GLY A 14 14.97 11.51 -6.31
CA GLY A 14 15.46 12.86 -6.03
C GLY A 14 14.86 13.95 -6.94
N GLY A 15 13.93 13.62 -7.84
CA GLY A 15 13.26 14.58 -8.71
C GLY A 15 12.22 15.43 -7.96
N PRO A 16 11.84 16.61 -8.48
CA PRO A 16 10.84 17.46 -7.86
C PRO A 16 9.44 16.81 -7.90
N VAL A 17 8.69 16.93 -6.82
CA VAL A 17 7.27 16.57 -6.70
C VAL A 17 6.48 17.86 -6.54
N ILE A 18 5.62 18.13 -7.53
CA ILE A 18 4.89 19.40 -7.66
C ILE A 18 3.58 19.36 -6.86
N THR A 19 2.96 18.18 -6.73
CA THR A 19 1.65 17.99 -6.11
C THR A 19 1.66 16.81 -5.14
N LEU A 20 1.03 17.00 -3.98
CA LEU A 20 0.68 15.93 -3.05
C LEU A 20 -0.84 15.89 -2.83
N PRO A 21 -1.44 14.71 -2.62
CA PRO A 21 -0.80 13.39 -2.78
C PRO A 21 -0.37 13.18 -4.23
N THR A 22 0.58 12.27 -4.45
CA THR A 22 0.83 11.79 -5.82
C THR A 22 -0.32 10.87 -6.19
N MET A 23 -0.95 11.17 -7.32
CA MET A 23 -2.12 10.47 -7.83
C MET A 23 -1.75 9.74 -9.11
N ILE A 24 -2.09 8.45 -9.19
CA ILE A 24 -1.92 7.64 -10.41
C ILE A 24 -3.12 6.72 -10.62
N ASP A 25 -3.35 6.35 -11.87
CA ASP A 25 -4.23 5.24 -12.23
C ASP A 25 -3.40 3.98 -12.47
N TYR A 26 -3.67 2.91 -11.73
CA TYR A 26 -2.96 1.64 -11.87
C TYR A 26 -3.91 0.46 -11.86
N LEU A 27 -3.92 -0.33 -12.94
CA LEU A 27 -4.81 -1.48 -13.13
C LEU A 27 -6.31 -1.15 -12.95
N GLY A 28 -6.72 0.08 -13.28
CA GLY A 28 -8.10 0.53 -13.14
C GLY A 28 -8.49 1.02 -11.74
N GLU A 29 -7.51 1.15 -10.84
CA GLU A 29 -7.68 1.73 -9.50
C GLU A 29 -6.98 3.09 -9.40
N GLU A 30 -7.66 4.09 -8.85
CA GLU A 30 -7.06 5.38 -8.50
C GLU A 30 -6.28 5.25 -7.19
N ILE A 31 -4.98 5.57 -7.22
CA ILE A 31 -4.08 5.51 -6.07
C ILE A 31 -3.72 6.92 -5.62
N PHE A 32 -3.90 7.20 -4.33
CA PHE A 32 -3.53 8.46 -3.69
C PHE A 32 -2.43 8.21 -2.66
N LEU A 33 -1.19 8.59 -2.97
CA LEU A 33 -0.06 8.44 -2.05
C LEU A 33 0.30 9.76 -1.37
N PHE A 34 0.01 9.85 -0.08
CA PHE A 34 0.31 11.03 0.75
C PHE A 34 1.72 10.98 1.37
N ASP A 35 2.16 9.79 1.78
CA ASP A 35 3.49 9.53 2.31
C ASP A 35 3.87 8.07 1.98
N PRO A 36 5.10 7.78 1.53
CA PRO A 36 6.20 8.72 1.26
C PRO A 36 5.96 9.64 0.05
N VAL A 37 6.73 10.73 -0.03
CA VAL A 37 6.72 11.64 -1.19
C VAL A 37 7.40 10.97 -2.38
N ILE A 38 6.64 10.44 -3.33
CA ILE A 38 7.14 9.75 -4.54
C ILE A 38 6.52 10.38 -5.77
N CYS A 39 7.30 10.72 -6.80
CA CYS A 39 6.73 11.23 -8.05
C CYS A 39 5.95 10.14 -8.82
N GLU A 40 5.02 10.56 -9.67
CA GLU A 40 4.15 9.69 -10.49
C GLU A 40 4.92 8.56 -11.20
N SER A 41 5.99 8.90 -11.92
CA SER A 41 6.78 7.91 -12.66
C SER A 41 7.46 6.86 -11.76
N CYS A 42 7.89 7.26 -10.56
CA CYS A 42 8.44 6.33 -9.58
C CYS A 42 7.33 5.49 -8.94
N LEU A 43 6.17 6.07 -8.67
CA LEU A 43 5.04 5.35 -8.09
C LEU A 43 4.52 4.26 -9.03
N HIS A 44 4.40 4.54 -10.33
CA HIS A 44 4.06 3.53 -11.33
C HIS A 44 5.04 2.36 -11.33
N LYS A 45 6.35 2.63 -11.37
CA LYS A 45 7.38 1.59 -11.31
C LYS A 45 7.33 0.79 -10.01
N LEU A 46 7.04 1.45 -8.88
CA LEU A 46 6.89 0.75 -7.62
C LEU A 46 5.67 -0.18 -7.64
N CYS A 47 4.55 0.25 -8.23
CA CYS A 47 3.37 -0.60 -8.40
C CYS A 47 3.69 -1.81 -9.31
N GLU A 48 4.31 -1.60 -10.46
CA GLU A 48 4.71 -2.68 -11.37
C GLU A 48 5.59 -3.73 -10.70
N ASN A 49 6.55 -3.30 -9.87
CA ASN A 49 7.53 -4.19 -9.27
C ASN A 49 7.07 -4.84 -7.96
N TYR A 50 6.17 -4.19 -7.22
CA TYR A 50 5.91 -4.52 -5.82
C TYR A 50 4.45 -4.66 -5.43
N SER A 51 3.51 -4.41 -6.35
CA SER A 51 2.11 -4.75 -6.12
C SER A 51 1.94 -6.25 -5.94
N THR A 52 0.95 -6.62 -5.14
CA THR A 52 0.53 -8.01 -4.96
C THR A 52 -0.97 -8.12 -5.17
N HIS A 53 -1.52 -9.33 -5.10
CA HIS A 53 -2.96 -9.54 -5.26
C HIS A 53 -3.57 -9.98 -3.93
N CYS A 54 -4.76 -9.46 -3.63
CA CYS A 54 -5.55 -9.88 -2.49
C CYS A 54 -5.94 -11.35 -2.64
N ALA A 55 -5.60 -12.17 -1.65
CA ALA A 55 -5.93 -13.60 -1.65
C ALA A 55 -7.45 -13.88 -1.64
N ASN A 56 -8.28 -12.90 -1.26
CA ASN A 56 -9.72 -13.06 -1.16
C ASN A 56 -10.48 -12.59 -2.41
N CYS A 57 -10.23 -11.37 -2.91
CA CYS A 57 -10.97 -10.81 -4.05
C CYS A 57 -10.17 -10.80 -5.37
N GLY A 58 -8.87 -11.12 -5.33
CA GLY A 58 -7.99 -11.06 -6.50
C GLY A 58 -7.62 -9.65 -6.96
N GLY A 59 -8.13 -8.59 -6.32
CA GLY A 59 -7.82 -7.21 -6.66
C GLY A 59 -6.38 -6.82 -6.33
N CYS A 60 -5.90 -5.74 -6.95
CA CYS A 60 -4.53 -5.27 -6.77
C CYS A 60 -4.33 -4.67 -5.37
N ILE A 61 -3.20 -4.97 -4.75
CA ILE A 61 -2.73 -4.34 -3.52
C ILE A 61 -1.46 -3.56 -3.88
N PRO A 62 -1.55 -2.23 -4.07
CA PRO A 62 -0.38 -1.42 -4.38
C PRO A 62 0.59 -1.34 -3.20
N PRO A 63 1.87 -1.02 -3.44
CA PRO A 63 2.82 -0.74 -2.37
C PRO A 63 2.30 0.40 -1.47
N PHE A 64 2.74 0.38 -0.22
CA PHE A 64 2.34 1.32 0.82
C PHE A 64 0.89 1.20 1.29
N SER A 65 0.21 0.13 0.91
CA SER A 65 -1.13 -0.20 1.42
C SER A 65 -1.08 -0.77 2.83
N GLN A 66 -2.09 -0.44 3.63
CA GLN A 66 -2.43 -1.19 4.82
C GLN A 66 -3.09 -2.51 4.40
N VAL A 67 -2.61 -3.62 4.97
CA VAL A 67 -3.05 -4.96 4.58
C VAL A 67 -3.42 -5.80 5.79
N GLY A 68 -4.38 -6.70 5.57
CA GLY A 68 -4.63 -7.80 6.47
C GLY A 68 -3.74 -8.98 6.07
N VAL A 69 -3.36 -9.79 7.05
CA VAL A 69 -2.55 -10.98 6.83
C VAL A 69 -3.24 -12.19 7.43
N LEU A 70 -3.49 -13.22 6.62
CA LEU A 70 -4.06 -14.49 7.07
C LEU A 70 -2.97 -15.55 7.20
N LYS A 71 -3.07 -16.41 8.23
CA LYS A 71 -2.26 -17.63 8.35
C LYS A 71 -2.91 -18.71 7.48
N GLY A 72 -2.31 -19.04 6.33
CA GLY A 72 -2.73 -20.16 5.49
C GLY A 72 -2.19 -21.52 5.98
N ASP A 73 -2.77 -22.60 5.49
CA ASP A 73 -2.55 -23.99 5.91
C ASP A 73 -1.09 -24.51 5.76
N ALA A 74 -0.22 -23.79 5.04
CA ALA A 74 1.15 -24.22 4.75
C ALA A 74 2.24 -23.31 5.33
N LYS A 75 1.97 -22.59 6.43
CA LYS A 75 2.83 -21.51 6.99
C LYS A 75 3.09 -20.34 6.02
N LYS A 76 2.42 -20.32 4.86
CA LYS A 76 2.47 -19.20 3.91
C LYS A 76 1.45 -18.15 4.34
N LYS A 77 1.94 -16.95 4.60
CA LYS A 77 1.12 -15.78 4.90
C LYS A 77 0.41 -15.35 3.62
N GLN A 78 -0.89 -15.12 3.70
CA GLN A 78 -1.69 -14.55 2.62
C GLN A 78 -1.97 -13.09 2.92
N ILE A 79 -1.89 -12.24 1.91
CA ILE A 79 -2.12 -10.80 2.03
C ILE A 79 -3.51 -10.50 1.47
N ILE A 80 -4.28 -9.71 2.20
CA ILE A 80 -5.65 -9.32 1.84
C ILE A 80 -5.84 -7.82 2.01
N HIS A 81 -6.81 -7.24 1.29
CA HIS A 81 -7.24 -5.87 1.54
C HIS A 81 -7.81 -5.72 2.95
N MET A 82 -7.62 -4.53 3.51
CA MET A 82 -8.20 -4.08 4.78
C MET A 82 -9.62 -3.54 4.59
N THR A 83 -10.51 -4.34 4.01
CA THR A 83 -11.93 -3.98 3.79
C THR A 83 -12.84 -4.98 4.47
N THR A 84 -14.05 -4.58 4.86
CA THR A 84 -15.05 -5.46 5.51
C THR A 84 -15.36 -6.72 4.70
N THR A 85 -15.30 -6.63 3.37
CA THR A 85 -15.47 -7.76 2.44
C THR A 85 -14.29 -8.74 2.47
N CYS A 86 -13.08 -8.27 2.78
CA CYS A 86 -11.87 -9.10 2.78
C CYS A 86 -11.38 -9.52 4.17
N THR A 87 -11.78 -8.82 5.24
CA THR A 87 -11.37 -9.07 6.63
C THR A 87 -12.34 -9.93 7.43
N THR A 88 -13.29 -10.61 6.78
CA THR A 88 -14.50 -11.18 7.40
C THR A 88 -14.31 -12.37 8.35
N ALA A 89 -13.09 -12.79 8.70
CA ALA A 89 -12.88 -13.89 9.66
C ALA A 89 -11.72 -13.59 10.61
N GLY A 90 -11.96 -13.80 11.91
CA GLY A 90 -11.13 -13.43 13.08
C GLY A 90 -9.76 -14.10 13.16
N SER A 91 -8.93 -13.94 12.14
CA SER A 91 -7.55 -14.41 12.05
C SER A 91 -6.67 -13.48 11.21
N ALA A 92 -7.16 -12.28 10.88
CA ALA A 92 -6.43 -11.26 10.13
C ALA A 92 -5.52 -10.46 11.08
N PHE A 93 -4.21 -10.56 10.87
CA PHE A 93 -3.21 -9.70 11.51
C PHE A 93 -3.05 -8.41 10.71
N TYR A 94 -2.65 -7.31 11.36
CA TYR A 94 -2.41 -6.03 10.71
C TYR A 94 -0.93 -5.88 10.33
N GLY A 95 -0.66 -5.33 9.15
CA GLY A 95 0.69 -4.95 8.74
C GLY A 95 0.72 -3.99 7.57
N TYR A 96 1.92 -3.51 7.23
CA TYR A 96 2.17 -2.57 6.13
C TYR A 96 2.89 -3.26 4.98
N TRP A 97 2.34 -3.20 3.76
CA TRP A 97 3.00 -3.79 2.59
C TRP A 97 3.88 -2.75 1.88
N GLY A 98 5.21 -2.82 2.02
CA GLY A 98 6.15 -1.85 1.47
C GLY A 98 7.30 -2.48 0.68
N LYS A 99 7.44 -2.11 -0.61
CA LYS A 99 8.47 -2.61 -1.54
C LYS A 99 8.55 -4.15 -1.61
N GLY A 100 7.39 -4.80 -1.76
CA GLY A 100 7.28 -6.25 -1.91
C GLY A 100 7.53 -7.04 -0.62
N LYS A 101 7.54 -6.37 0.53
CA LYS A 101 7.73 -6.99 1.85
C LYS A 101 6.71 -6.44 2.85
N LEU A 102 6.26 -7.30 3.75
CA LEU A 102 5.49 -6.89 4.92
C LEU A 102 6.44 -6.24 5.94
N ARG A 103 6.15 -5.01 6.35
CA ARG A 103 6.82 -4.25 7.41
C ARG A 103 5.81 -3.99 8.55
N ASP A 104 6.34 -3.80 9.76
CA ASP A 104 5.61 -3.50 11.00
C ASP A 104 4.40 -4.42 11.27
N PHE A 105 4.71 -5.56 11.89
CA PHE A 105 3.75 -6.55 12.33
C PHE A 105 3.35 -6.26 13.78
N ILE A 106 2.09 -5.90 14.01
CA ILE A 106 1.53 -5.84 15.37
C ILE A 106 0.44 -6.91 15.47
N GLN A 107 0.69 -7.92 16.30
CA GLN A 107 -0.32 -8.92 16.63
C GLN A 107 -1.35 -8.25 17.53
N VAL A 108 -2.51 -7.93 16.97
CA VAL A 108 -3.68 -7.50 17.74
C VAL A 108 -4.72 -8.61 17.63
N GLU A 109 -4.85 -9.41 18.69
CA GLU A 109 -5.97 -10.33 18.84
C GLU A 109 -7.03 -9.59 19.67
N ALA A 110 -8.13 -9.18 19.01
CA ALA A 110 -9.31 -8.69 19.69
C ALA A 110 -10.50 -9.56 19.27
N CYS A 111 -10.81 -10.55 20.10
CA CYS A 111 -12.06 -11.30 20.04
C CYS A 111 -12.91 -10.91 21.24
N SER A 112 -14.20 -10.66 21.00
CA SER A 112 -15.27 -10.69 22.00
C SER A 112 -15.95 -12.06 21.97
#